data_AF-A0A1L8GLE8-F1
#
_entry.id   AF-A0A1L8GLE8-F1
#
_cell.length_a   1.000
_cell.length_b   1.000
_cell.length_c   1.000
_cell.angle_alpha   90.00
_cell.angle_beta   90.00
_cell.angle_gamma   90.00
#
_symmetry.space_group_name_H-M   'P 1'
#
loop_
_entity.id
_entity.type
_entity.pdbx_description
1 polymer ?
#
loop_
_entity_poly.entity_id
_entity_poly.type
_entity_poly.pdbx_seq_one_letter_code
_entity_poly.pdbx_strand_id
1 'polypeptide(L)'
;MKSILLLNISLHLLWFCNGQACSEQQEAVKVLRQVQKLLTEHEASYLRGLKALNQRLTQLRDQLLKGEIKDNCPRLKAPRHGRILGGKLKVGHEIHFLCDPGYHLVGSETRTCSKNQTWSGEAALCTGEQVSVTNASSLQPAKCSSFQSTRHCTCDPGYLIQPGALCQDVDECSMFQKNAEAKICVHECINTAGSYLCVCPEGYVLNPHQNTCQDIDECSLEQNSCPRGGLCVNLYGGFICVQPECPKPKQNTSYVKTSVQQCEKSPCLMGSKSCLEAPHSISFHYIALQSQLPAPRVLFTMSAPRSLGDSQRFSITRGKGRGLEVRQAGRHRWELVLSKQLSGPAEIHVDVEMAETSSQGLPGKHIFSVTIYVSKYPF
;
A
#
# COMPACT_ATOMS: atom_id res chain seq x y z
N MET A 1 -39.82 -3.52 -30.69
CA MET A 1 -40.10 -4.77 -31.44
C MET A 1 -41.55 -5.24 -31.31
N LYS A 2 -42.15 -5.28 -30.11
CA LYS A 2 -43.54 -5.76 -29.91
C LYS A 2 -44.63 -4.91 -30.59
N SER A 3 -44.54 -3.58 -30.56
CA SER A 3 -45.49 -2.68 -31.27
C SER A 3 -45.46 -2.79 -32.80
N ILE A 4 -44.31 -3.17 -33.38
CA ILE A 4 -44.17 -3.38 -34.84
C ILE A 4 -44.86 -4.68 -35.25
N LEU A 5 -44.79 -5.71 -34.41
CA LEU A 5 -45.46 -6.99 -34.63
C LEU A 5 -47.00 -6.84 -34.62
N LEU A 6 -47.56 -6.05 -33.68
CA LEU A 6 -48.99 -5.77 -33.60
C LEU A 6 -49.50 -4.89 -34.75
N LEU A 7 -48.70 -3.93 -35.22
CA LEU A 7 -48.99 -3.13 -36.41
C LEU A 7 -49.04 -4.00 -37.67
N ASN A 8 -48.09 -4.93 -37.83
CA ASN A 8 -48.08 -5.88 -38.95
C ASN A 8 -49.28 -6.84 -38.92
N ILE A 9 -49.68 -7.32 -37.75
CA ILE A 9 -50.89 -8.17 -37.59
C ILE A 9 -52.16 -7.37 -37.93
N SER A 10 -52.24 -6.11 -37.51
CA SER A 10 -53.38 -5.22 -37.82
C SER A 10 -53.48 -4.92 -39.32
N LEU A 11 -52.35 -4.68 -40.00
CA LEU A 11 -52.31 -4.52 -41.46
C LEU A 11 -52.70 -5.81 -42.19
N HIS A 12 -52.23 -6.97 -41.72
CA HIS A 12 -52.59 -8.27 -42.30
C HIS A 12 -54.09 -8.57 -42.19
N LEU A 13 -54.71 -8.27 -41.05
CA LEU A 13 -56.15 -8.44 -40.85
C LEU A 13 -56.99 -7.50 -41.73
N LEU A 14 -56.49 -6.29 -42.02
CA LEU A 14 -57.14 -5.33 -42.93
C LEU A 14 -57.03 -5.74 -44.40
N TRP A 15 -55.95 -6.43 -44.79
CA TRP A 15 -55.71 -6.85 -46.19
C TRP A 15 -56.57 -8.04 -46.62
N PHE A 16 -57.06 -8.86 -45.68
CA PHE A 16 -57.89 -10.03 -45.95
C PHE A 16 -59.41 -9.77 -45.99
N CYS A 17 -59.89 -8.54 -45.75
CA CYS A 17 -61.33 -8.22 -45.83
C CYS A 17 -61.72 -7.81 -47.26
N ASN A 18 -62.12 -8.79 -48.09
CA ASN A 18 -62.90 -8.52 -49.30
C ASN A 18 -64.03 -9.57 -49.40
N GLY A 19 -65.22 -9.19 -48.91
CA GLY A 19 -66.45 -9.98 -49.03
C GLY A 19 -66.99 -10.61 -47.73
N GLN A 20 -68.08 -10.02 -47.21
CA GLN A 20 -69.17 -10.57 -46.39
C GLN A 20 -68.96 -11.18 -44.98
N ALA A 21 -67.75 -11.24 -44.40
CA ALA A 21 -67.59 -11.58 -42.97
C ALA A 21 -66.66 -10.59 -42.23
N CYS A 22 -66.94 -9.29 -42.33
CA CYS A 22 -66.05 -8.24 -41.80
C CYS A 22 -66.45 -7.66 -40.43
N SER A 23 -67.55 -8.13 -39.80
CA SER A 23 -68.02 -7.59 -38.52
C SER A 23 -67.13 -8.00 -37.34
N GLU A 24 -66.80 -9.28 -37.20
CA GLU A 24 -65.96 -9.78 -36.09
C GLU A 24 -64.49 -9.37 -36.24
N GLN A 25 -63.98 -9.27 -37.46
CA GLN A 25 -62.61 -8.81 -37.72
C GLN A 25 -62.43 -7.31 -37.46
N GLN A 26 -63.44 -6.48 -37.75
CA GLN A 26 -63.38 -5.06 -37.38
C GLN A 26 -63.36 -4.86 -35.86
N GLU A 27 -64.08 -5.69 -35.11
CA GLU A 27 -64.07 -5.62 -33.66
C GLU A 27 -62.76 -6.14 -33.06
N ALA A 28 -62.17 -7.18 -33.66
CA ALA A 28 -60.81 -7.62 -33.33
C ALA A 28 -59.77 -6.51 -33.60
N VAL A 29 -59.88 -5.75 -34.70
CA VAL A 29 -58.99 -4.61 -35.00
C VAL A 29 -59.19 -3.47 -33.99
N LYS A 30 -60.42 -3.19 -33.56
CA LYS A 30 -60.68 -2.20 -32.50
C LYS A 30 -60.07 -2.63 -31.17
N VAL A 31 -60.24 -3.90 -30.78
CA VAL A 31 -59.64 -4.46 -29.56
C VAL A 31 -58.12 -4.43 -29.64
N LEU A 32 -57.52 -4.80 -30.77
CA LEU A 32 -56.06 -4.73 -30.97
C LEU A 32 -55.53 -3.30 -30.88
N ARG A 33 -56.23 -2.31 -31.45
CA ARG A 33 -55.87 -0.89 -31.30
C ARG A 33 -55.97 -0.43 -29.84
N GLN A 34 -57.01 -0.87 -29.12
CA GLN A 34 -57.19 -0.54 -27.71
C GLN A 34 -56.08 -1.17 -26.85
N VAL A 35 -55.74 -2.43 -27.08
CA VAL A 35 -54.63 -3.13 -26.42
C VAL A 35 -53.30 -2.48 -26.76
N GLN A 36 -53.08 -2.07 -28.01
CA GLN A 36 -51.87 -1.37 -28.42
C GLN A 36 -51.75 0.00 -27.76
N LYS A 37 -52.85 0.74 -27.62
CA LYS A 37 -52.89 2.00 -26.88
C LYS A 37 -52.56 1.81 -25.39
N LEU A 38 -53.12 0.79 -24.75
CA LEU A 38 -52.82 0.45 -23.36
C LEU A 38 -51.35 0.02 -23.18
N LEU A 39 -50.81 -0.75 -24.11
CA LEU A 39 -49.41 -1.18 -24.10
C LEU A 39 -48.45 0.01 -24.28
N THR A 40 -48.74 0.95 -25.20
CA THR A 40 -47.90 2.13 -25.39
C THR A 40 -47.99 3.10 -24.21
N GLU A 41 -49.16 3.26 -23.61
CA GLU A 41 -49.34 4.04 -22.37
C GLU A 41 -48.60 3.40 -21.19
N HIS A 42 -48.62 2.06 -21.07
CA HIS A 42 -47.88 1.33 -20.06
C HIS A 42 -46.36 1.37 -20.29
N GLU A 43 -45.88 1.22 -21.53
CA GLU A 43 -44.46 1.40 -21.89
C GLU A 43 -43.99 2.83 -21.60
N ALA A 44 -44.80 3.84 -21.93
CA ALA A 44 -44.51 5.23 -21.62
C ALA A 44 -44.50 5.48 -20.10
N SER A 45 -45.43 4.87 -19.35
CA SER A 45 -45.46 4.92 -17.88
C SER A 45 -44.24 4.24 -17.26
N TYR A 46 -43.86 3.07 -17.76
CA TYR A 46 -42.68 2.32 -17.34
C TYR A 46 -41.39 3.09 -17.64
N LEU A 47 -41.25 3.68 -18.83
CA LEU A 47 -40.11 4.53 -19.19
C LEU A 47 -40.04 5.80 -18.33
N ARG A 48 -41.18 6.42 -18.00
CA ARG A 48 -41.25 7.53 -17.04
C ARG A 48 -40.79 7.09 -15.64
N GLY A 49 -41.25 5.92 -15.18
CA GLY A 49 -40.82 5.32 -13.92
C GLY A 49 -39.33 5.00 -13.89
N LEU A 50 -38.79 4.43 -14.97
CA LEU A 50 -37.36 4.11 -15.10
C LEU A 50 -36.50 5.38 -15.14
N LYS A 51 -36.98 6.45 -15.79
CA LYS A 51 -36.32 7.75 -15.84
C LYS A 51 -36.34 8.44 -14.47
N ALA A 52 -37.46 8.37 -13.74
CA ALA A 52 -37.57 8.86 -12.38
C ALA A 52 -36.68 8.07 -11.40
N LEU A 53 -36.60 6.74 -11.57
CA LEU A 53 -35.71 5.87 -10.79
C LEU A 53 -34.25 6.19 -11.09
N ASN A 54 -33.89 6.39 -12.36
CA ASN A 54 -32.52 6.74 -12.75
C ASN A 54 -32.14 8.15 -12.26
N GLN A 55 -33.08 9.11 -12.29
CA GLN A 55 -32.88 10.43 -11.69
C GLN A 55 -32.69 10.35 -10.18
N ARG A 56 -33.46 9.50 -9.48
CA ARG A 56 -33.30 9.26 -8.05
C ARG A 56 -32.00 8.52 -7.72
N LEU A 57 -31.57 7.60 -8.58
CA LEU A 57 -30.26 6.95 -8.51
C LEU A 57 -29.11 7.92 -8.75
N THR A 58 -29.20 8.83 -9.72
CA THR A 58 -28.18 9.87 -9.91
C THR A 58 -28.20 10.90 -8.80
N GLN A 59 -29.36 11.24 -8.24
CA GLN A 59 -29.46 12.11 -7.07
C GLN A 59 -28.87 11.45 -5.82
N LEU A 60 -29.13 10.15 -5.59
CA LEU A 60 -28.49 9.35 -4.55
C LEU A 60 -26.98 9.21 -4.79
N ARG A 61 -26.55 9.04 -6.04
CA ARG A 61 -25.13 8.98 -6.43
C ARG A 61 -24.43 10.31 -6.20
N ASP A 62 -25.06 11.43 -6.53
CA ASP A 62 -24.53 12.77 -6.28
C ASP A 62 -24.56 13.12 -4.78
N GLN A 63 -25.54 12.62 -4.04
CA GLN A 63 -25.55 12.66 -2.56
C GLN A 63 -24.42 11.81 -1.96
N LEU A 64 -24.11 10.65 -2.54
CA LEU A 64 -22.97 9.79 -2.15
C LEU A 64 -21.61 10.37 -2.59
N LEU A 65 -21.57 11.22 -3.64
CA LEU A 65 -20.34 11.87 -4.10
C LEU A 65 -20.09 13.22 -3.40
N LYS A 66 -21.14 13.93 -2.97
CA LYS A 66 -21.05 15.17 -2.17
C LYS A 66 -21.03 14.92 -0.66
N GLY A 67 -21.50 13.75 -0.22
CA GLY A 67 -21.35 13.24 1.13
C GLY A 67 -20.31 12.15 1.16
N GLU A 68 -19.05 12.52 1.37
CA GLU A 68 -18.11 11.59 1.98
C GLU A 68 -18.68 11.18 3.35
N ILE A 69 -19.29 9.99 3.42
CA ILE A 69 -19.06 9.19 4.62
C ILE A 69 -17.60 8.76 4.54
N LYS A 70 -16.70 9.68 4.91
CA LYS A 70 -15.40 9.34 5.44
C LYS A 70 -15.71 8.68 6.78
N ASP A 71 -15.93 7.36 6.74
CA ASP A 71 -16.09 6.53 7.93
C ASP A 71 -14.86 6.61 8.85
N ASN A 72 -13.76 7.17 8.35
CA ASN A 72 -12.46 7.14 8.99
C ASN A 72 -12.01 8.53 9.46
N CYS A 73 -11.57 8.63 10.71
CA CYS A 73 -10.82 9.78 11.22
C CYS A 73 -9.43 9.88 10.55
N PRO A 74 -8.81 11.07 10.54
CA PRO A 74 -7.44 11.25 10.05
C PRO A 74 -6.46 10.31 10.74
N ARG A 75 -5.51 9.72 9.99
CA ARG A 75 -4.44 8.90 10.59
C ARG A 75 -3.61 9.77 11.51
N LEU A 76 -3.59 9.43 12.81
CA LEU A 76 -2.72 10.09 13.77
C LEU A 76 -1.31 9.54 13.65
N LYS A 77 -0.33 10.42 13.81
CA LYS A 77 1.07 10.04 13.96
C LYS A 77 1.29 9.59 15.38
N ALA A 78 2.10 8.55 15.56
CA ALA A 78 2.54 8.18 16.89
C ALA A 78 3.28 9.36 17.54
N PRO A 79 3.08 9.60 18.85
CA PRO A 79 3.89 10.58 19.57
C PRO A 79 5.37 10.21 19.49
N ARG A 80 6.26 11.21 19.49
CA ARG A 80 7.71 10.96 19.61
C ARG A 80 7.97 10.21 20.91
N HIS A 81 8.75 9.13 20.87
CA HIS A 81 8.98 8.22 22.01
C HIS A 81 7.71 7.55 22.54
N GLY A 82 6.77 7.24 21.64
CA GLY A 82 5.57 6.49 21.97
C GLY A 82 4.97 5.77 20.78
N ARG A 83 3.98 4.93 21.06
CA ARG A 83 3.33 4.00 20.15
C ARG A 83 1.82 4.13 20.28
N ILE A 84 1.12 3.82 19.20
CA ILE A 84 -0.34 3.74 19.19
C ILE A 84 -0.72 2.26 19.17
N LEU A 85 -1.54 1.84 20.12
CA LEU A 85 -2.14 0.51 20.17
C LEU A 85 -3.62 0.56 19.80
N GLY A 86 -4.05 -0.37 18.96
CA GLY A 86 -5.45 -0.62 18.66
C GLY A 86 -6.10 0.32 17.64
N GLY A 87 -7.39 0.04 17.38
CA GLY A 87 -8.37 0.88 16.69
C GLY A 87 -8.21 1.09 15.18
N LYS A 88 -9.10 0.47 14.38
CA LYS A 88 -9.35 0.90 12.98
C LYS A 88 -9.68 2.40 12.98
N LEU A 89 -9.36 3.14 11.91
CA LEU A 89 -9.67 4.57 11.81
C LEU A 89 -11.17 4.90 11.86
N LYS A 90 -12.07 3.91 11.99
CA LYS A 90 -13.51 4.05 11.87
C LYS A 90 -14.16 4.80 13.04
N VAL A 91 -15.22 5.55 12.76
CA VAL A 91 -16.07 6.20 13.78
C VAL A 91 -16.47 5.19 14.87
N GLY A 92 -16.29 5.57 16.14
CA GLY A 92 -16.56 4.76 17.31
C GLY A 92 -15.43 3.82 17.77
N HIS A 93 -14.32 3.75 17.03
CA HIS A 93 -13.13 3.00 17.48
C HIS A 93 -12.23 3.88 18.35
N GLU A 94 -11.56 3.23 19.29
CA GLU A 94 -10.63 3.83 20.24
C GLU A 94 -9.21 3.41 19.91
N ILE A 95 -8.29 4.35 20.06
CA ILE A 95 -6.85 4.12 19.99
C ILE A 95 -6.26 4.45 21.34
N HIS A 96 -5.28 3.67 21.77
CA HIS A 96 -4.54 3.87 23.00
C HIS A 96 -3.12 4.33 22.66
N PHE A 97 -2.56 5.20 23.48
CA PHE A 97 -1.20 5.70 23.35
C PHE A 97 -0.37 5.14 24.48
N LEU A 98 0.78 4.56 24.13
CA LEU A 98 1.79 4.12 25.09
C LEU A 98 3.06 4.91 24.86
N CYS A 99 3.74 5.29 25.94
CA CYS A 99 5.08 5.87 25.83
C CYS A 99 6.14 4.79 25.99
N ASP A 100 7.27 4.96 25.33
CA ASP A 100 8.43 4.11 25.55
C ASP A 100 8.94 4.28 27.00
N PRO A 101 9.65 3.29 27.58
CA PRO A 101 10.16 3.38 28.96
C PRO A 101 10.96 4.67 29.20
N GLY A 102 10.67 5.38 30.30
CA GLY A 102 11.29 6.66 30.66
C GLY A 102 10.50 7.90 30.21
N TYR A 103 9.41 7.72 29.47
CA TYR A 103 8.51 8.79 29.05
C TYR A 103 7.13 8.61 29.70
N HIS A 104 6.52 9.70 30.11
CA HIS A 104 5.15 9.71 30.63
C HIS A 104 4.21 10.38 29.61
N LEU A 105 2.96 9.93 29.59
CA LEU A 105 1.99 10.42 28.65
C LEU A 105 1.38 11.74 29.13
N VAL A 106 1.44 12.77 28.30
CA VAL A 106 0.75 14.05 28.47
C VAL A 106 -0.31 14.18 27.38
N GLY A 107 -1.54 14.49 27.78
CA GLY A 107 -2.72 14.49 26.91
C GLY A 107 -3.59 13.26 27.15
N SER A 108 -4.35 12.85 26.12
CA SER A 108 -5.31 11.74 26.27
C SER A 108 -4.67 10.38 25.99
N GLU A 109 -4.64 9.50 27.00
CA GLU A 109 -4.17 8.10 26.88
C GLU A 109 -4.97 7.32 25.85
N THR A 110 -6.27 7.61 25.74
CA THR A 110 -7.17 6.99 24.77
C THR A 110 -7.90 8.07 23.99
N ARG A 111 -8.01 7.89 22.66
CA ARG A 111 -8.78 8.79 21.79
C ARG A 111 -9.78 7.98 20.98
N THR A 112 -11.02 8.45 20.94
CA THR A 112 -12.12 7.82 20.20
C THR A 112 -12.42 8.64 18.95
N CYS A 113 -12.56 7.96 17.81
CA CYS A 113 -12.95 8.61 16.56
C CYS A 113 -14.43 9.03 16.63
N SER A 114 -14.69 10.34 16.66
CA SER A 114 -16.04 10.88 16.81
C SER A 114 -16.82 10.86 15.48
N LYS A 115 -18.15 10.94 15.55
CA LYS A 115 -19.04 11.06 14.38
C LYS A 115 -18.72 12.29 13.51
N ASN A 116 -18.08 13.31 14.08
CA ASN A 116 -17.62 14.52 13.40
C ASN A 116 -16.24 14.37 12.72
N GLN A 117 -15.71 13.14 12.59
CA GLN A 117 -14.42 12.84 11.93
C GLN A 117 -13.20 13.49 12.61
N THR A 118 -13.34 13.83 13.89
CA THR A 118 -12.26 14.32 14.73
C THR A 118 -11.98 13.33 15.85
N TRP A 119 -10.72 13.23 16.23
CA TRP A 119 -10.36 12.48 17.43
C TRP A 119 -10.78 13.27 18.67
N SER A 120 -11.50 12.60 19.56
CA SER A 120 -11.78 13.13 20.90
C SER A 120 -10.48 13.28 21.70
N GLY A 121 -10.53 14.09 22.76
CA GLY A 121 -9.39 14.29 23.64
C GLY A 121 -8.26 15.14 23.05
N GLU A 122 -7.26 15.37 23.88
CA GLU A 122 -6.07 16.16 23.58
C GLU A 122 -5.03 15.30 22.83
N ALA A 123 -4.14 15.96 22.08
CA ALA A 123 -3.05 15.26 21.42
C ALA A 123 -2.16 14.59 22.47
N ALA A 124 -1.93 13.28 22.35
CA ALA A 124 -0.99 12.57 23.19
C ALA A 124 0.44 12.96 22.80
N LEU A 125 1.21 13.42 23.77
CA LEU A 125 2.65 13.62 23.68
C LEU A 125 3.32 12.77 24.76
N CYS A 126 4.32 11.99 24.35
CA CYS A 126 5.20 11.35 25.31
C CYS A 126 6.28 12.36 25.66
N THR A 127 6.04 13.08 26.74
CA THR A 127 7.07 13.90 27.34
C THR A 127 7.85 12.99 28.27
N GLY A 128 9.17 13.05 28.18
CA GLY A 128 9.93 12.64 29.35
C GLY A 128 9.40 13.47 30.50
N GLU A 129 9.50 12.94 31.73
CA GLU A 129 9.93 13.88 32.76
C GLU A 129 11.11 14.61 32.13
N GLN A 130 11.25 15.91 32.32
CA GLN A 130 12.55 16.48 32.03
C GLN A 130 13.54 15.68 32.89
N VAL A 131 14.11 14.58 32.36
CA VAL A 131 15.51 14.29 32.50
C VAL A 131 16.07 15.52 31.86
N SER A 132 16.25 16.47 32.76
CA SER A 132 16.68 17.79 32.53
C SER A 132 17.69 17.69 31.40
N VAL A 133 17.39 18.32 30.26
CA VAL A 133 18.44 18.78 29.34
C VAL A 133 19.16 19.98 29.99
N THR A 134 19.11 20.11 31.31
CA THR A 134 20.27 20.62 32.01
C THR A 134 21.39 19.61 31.75
N ASN A 135 22.60 20.05 31.47
CA ASN A 135 23.67 19.80 32.42
C ASN A 135 23.16 19.48 33.85
N ALA A 136 22.55 18.31 34.05
CA ALA A 136 22.51 17.69 35.36
C ALA A 136 23.97 17.33 35.55
N SER A 137 24.67 18.14 36.35
CA SER A 137 25.96 17.79 36.91
C SER A 137 25.88 16.34 37.36
N SER A 138 26.42 15.44 36.53
CA SER A 138 26.25 13.99 36.64
C SER A 138 27.16 13.40 37.71
N LEU A 139 27.39 14.21 38.74
CA LEU A 139 28.27 13.99 39.87
C LEU A 139 27.40 13.59 41.05
N GLN A 140 27.40 12.29 41.34
CA GLN A 140 26.80 11.74 42.55
C GLN A 140 27.89 11.35 43.55
N PRO A 141 27.62 11.32 44.87
CA PRO A 141 28.62 10.91 45.85
C PRO A 141 28.93 9.41 45.75
N ALA A 142 30.21 9.04 45.85
CA ALA A 142 30.62 7.64 45.86
C ALA A 142 30.24 6.95 47.18
N LYS A 143 29.94 5.65 47.10
CA LYS A 143 29.69 4.80 48.28
C LYS A 143 31.05 4.41 48.87
N CYS A 144 31.45 5.09 49.95
CA CYS A 144 32.73 4.87 50.60
C CYS A 144 32.58 4.00 51.85
N SER A 145 33.43 2.97 51.97
CA SER A 145 33.56 2.13 53.16
C SER A 145 34.97 2.25 53.75
N SER A 146 35.08 2.16 55.07
CA SER A 146 36.34 2.26 55.80
C SER A 146 36.81 0.86 56.19
N PHE A 147 37.95 0.41 55.67
CA PHE A 147 38.51 -0.90 56.01
C PHE A 147 39.98 -0.75 56.42
N GLN A 148 40.33 -1.18 57.64
CA GLN A 148 41.71 -1.20 58.16
C GLN A 148 42.51 0.09 57.87
N SER A 149 41.97 1.26 58.23
CA SER A 149 42.56 2.60 57.99
C SER A 149 42.65 3.09 56.53
N THR A 150 42.15 2.31 55.57
CA THR A 150 42.00 2.72 54.15
C THR A 150 40.53 3.03 53.82
N ARG A 151 40.29 4.08 53.01
CA ARG A 151 38.96 4.38 52.47
C ARG A 151 38.84 3.79 51.08
N HIS A 152 37.85 2.92 50.88
CA HIS A 152 37.52 2.35 49.58
C HIS A 152 36.18 2.90 49.11
N CYS A 153 36.18 3.63 48.00
CA CYS A 153 34.98 4.24 47.43
C CYS A 153 34.64 3.57 46.11
N THR A 154 33.38 3.22 45.93
CA THR A 154 32.85 2.62 44.70
C THR A 154 31.71 3.47 44.14
N CYS A 155 31.55 3.40 42.82
CA CYS A 155 30.45 4.02 42.09
C CYS A 155 29.46 2.96 41.62
N ASP A 156 28.23 3.37 41.38
CA ASP A 156 27.24 2.50 40.75
C ASP A 156 27.64 2.20 39.29
N PRO A 157 27.18 1.08 38.70
CA PRO A 157 27.47 0.75 37.31
C PRO A 157 27.07 1.90 36.36
N GLY A 158 27.88 2.14 35.32
CA GLY A 158 27.69 3.28 34.41
C GLY A 158 28.31 4.60 34.89
N TYR A 159 29.03 4.60 36.02
CA TYR A 159 29.72 5.79 36.53
C TYR A 159 31.22 5.54 36.75
N LEU A 160 32.03 6.58 36.55
CA LEU A 160 33.47 6.59 36.83
C LEU A 160 33.79 7.44 38.05
N ILE A 161 34.70 6.93 38.88
CA ILE A 161 35.16 7.66 40.06
C ILE A 161 36.08 8.82 39.66
N GLN A 162 35.73 10.01 40.13
CA GLN A 162 36.47 11.25 39.98
C GLN A 162 37.19 11.62 41.29
N PRO A 163 38.23 12.48 41.23
CA PRO A 163 38.88 13.01 42.42
C PRO A 163 37.86 13.63 43.39
N GLY A 164 37.98 13.30 44.68
CA GLY A 164 37.04 13.78 45.72
C GLY A 164 35.90 12.82 46.06
N ALA A 165 35.98 11.54 45.66
CA ALA A 165 34.95 10.52 45.92
C ALA A 165 33.58 10.89 45.31
N LEU A 166 33.64 11.41 44.08
CA LEU A 166 32.49 11.72 43.27
C LEU A 166 32.42 10.73 42.10
N CYS A 167 31.21 10.37 41.70
CA CYS A 167 30.95 9.46 40.61
C CYS A 167 30.36 10.28 39.46
N GLN A 168 31.08 10.32 38.34
CA GLN A 168 30.64 10.96 37.13
C GLN A 168 30.02 9.94 36.18
N ASP A 169 28.85 10.25 35.66
CA ASP A 169 28.20 9.44 34.64
C ASP A 169 29.09 9.24 33.41
N VAL A 170 29.09 8.02 32.89
CA VAL A 170 29.79 7.69 31.64
C VAL A 170 28.84 7.98 30.50
N ASP A 171 29.14 9.00 29.70
CA ASP A 171 28.37 9.25 28.48
C ASP A 171 28.78 8.24 27.39
N GLU A 172 28.12 7.07 27.37
CA GLU A 172 28.43 6.03 26.39
C GLU A 172 28.11 6.50 24.96
N CYS A 173 27.10 7.35 24.78
CA CYS A 173 26.77 7.92 23.48
C CYS A 173 27.95 8.73 22.92
N SER A 174 28.55 9.61 23.71
CA SER A 174 29.72 10.41 23.31
C SER A 174 30.99 9.57 23.14
N MET A 175 31.16 8.50 23.92
CA MET A 175 32.32 7.61 23.80
C MET A 175 32.28 6.79 22.50
N PHE A 176 31.13 6.18 22.18
CA PHE A 176 30.99 5.31 21.01
C PHE A 176 30.66 6.07 19.72
N GLN A 177 30.21 7.33 19.77
CA GLN A 177 30.07 8.16 18.56
C GLN A 177 31.41 8.54 17.93
N LYS A 178 32.51 8.59 18.70
CA LYS A 178 33.85 8.96 18.20
C LYS A 178 34.56 7.82 17.47
N ASN A 179 34.17 6.58 17.73
CA ASN A 179 34.75 5.39 17.11
C ASN A 179 33.90 4.95 15.92
N ALA A 180 34.38 5.20 14.69
CA ALA A 180 33.65 4.89 13.45
C ALA A 180 33.36 3.39 13.24
N GLU A 181 34.03 2.51 13.98
CA GLU A 181 33.97 1.05 13.82
C GLU A 181 32.98 0.36 14.76
N ALA A 182 32.53 1.04 15.84
CA ALA A 182 31.67 0.44 16.86
C ALA A 182 30.58 1.42 17.33
N LYS A 183 29.49 1.52 16.56
CA LYS A 183 28.32 2.32 16.95
C LYS A 183 27.43 1.52 17.90
N ILE A 184 27.20 2.03 19.10
CA ILE A 184 26.40 1.35 20.15
C ILE A 184 24.90 1.28 19.82
N CYS A 185 24.36 2.30 19.15
CA CYS A 185 22.99 2.35 18.64
C CYS A 185 23.00 2.50 17.13
N VAL A 186 22.21 1.72 16.38
CA VAL A 186 22.17 1.85 14.91
C VAL A 186 21.67 3.23 14.46
N HIS A 187 20.74 3.84 15.20
CA HIS A 187 20.15 5.13 14.88
C HIS A 187 20.53 6.24 15.87
N GLU A 188 19.64 6.56 16.82
CA GLU A 188 19.81 7.63 17.81
C GLU A 188 20.18 7.03 19.17
N CYS A 189 21.06 7.71 19.92
CA CYS A 189 21.52 7.33 21.24
C CYS A 189 21.25 8.48 22.20
N ILE A 190 20.58 8.19 23.32
CA ILE A 190 20.26 9.16 24.37
C ILE A 190 21.00 8.70 25.62
N ASN A 191 21.89 9.55 26.13
CA ASN A 191 22.58 9.28 27.39
C ASN A 191 21.62 9.46 28.57
N THR A 192 21.68 8.55 29.55
CA THR A 192 20.86 8.57 30.76
C THR A 192 21.76 8.37 31.98
N ALA A 193 21.31 8.74 33.17
CA ALA A 193 22.16 8.61 34.36
C ALA A 193 22.43 7.12 34.68
N GLY A 194 23.68 6.67 34.47
CA GLY A 194 24.16 5.30 34.68
C GLY A 194 23.94 4.35 33.51
N SER A 195 23.43 4.83 32.36
CA SER A 195 23.16 4.00 31.19
C SER A 195 22.85 4.83 29.94
N TYR A 196 22.43 4.18 28.86
CA TYR A 196 22.00 4.83 27.64
C TYR A 196 20.74 4.15 27.07
N LEU A 197 20.01 4.89 26.24
CA LEU A 197 18.86 4.39 25.51
C LEU A 197 19.07 4.57 24.01
N CYS A 198 18.95 3.49 23.25
CA CYS A 198 18.86 3.56 21.80
C CYS A 198 17.43 3.86 21.37
N VAL A 199 17.25 4.72 20.36
CA VAL A 199 15.93 5.07 19.83
C VAL A 199 15.88 4.81 18.33
N CYS A 200 14.78 4.20 17.88
CA CYS A 200 14.52 3.89 16.49
C CYS A 200 13.63 4.94 15.82
N PRO A 201 13.79 5.16 14.51
CA PRO A 201 12.92 6.06 13.77
C PRO A 201 11.50 5.51 13.68
N GLU A 202 10.54 6.36 13.30
CA GLU A 202 9.14 5.97 13.09
C GLU A 202 9.03 4.77 12.12
N GLY A 203 8.17 3.80 12.44
CA GLY A 203 8.00 2.55 11.67
C GLY A 203 8.97 1.43 12.05
N TYR A 204 9.85 1.65 13.04
CA TYR A 204 10.80 0.65 13.51
C TYR A 204 10.69 0.43 15.02
N VAL A 205 11.11 -0.75 15.47
CA VAL A 205 11.22 -1.12 16.89
C VAL A 205 12.63 -1.61 17.20
N LEU A 206 13.07 -1.42 18.44
CA LEU A 206 14.33 -2.01 18.89
C LEU A 206 14.25 -3.53 18.83
N ASN A 207 15.34 -4.14 18.39
CA ASN A 207 15.56 -5.57 18.48
C ASN A 207 15.65 -6.01 19.96
N PRO A 208 15.60 -7.33 20.24
CA PRO A 208 15.76 -7.85 21.60
C PRO A 208 17.09 -7.46 22.27
N HIS A 209 18.13 -7.15 21.50
CA HIS A 209 19.43 -6.69 22.00
C HIS A 209 19.52 -5.16 22.22
N GLN A 210 18.41 -4.44 22.05
CA GLN A 210 18.26 -3.00 22.29
C GLN A 210 19.25 -2.09 21.55
N ASN A 211 19.82 -2.53 20.43
CA ASN A 211 20.86 -1.78 19.71
C ASN A 211 20.59 -1.61 18.21
N THR A 212 19.78 -2.47 17.60
CA THR A 212 19.38 -2.35 16.19
C THR A 212 17.89 -2.12 16.05
N CYS A 213 17.51 -1.47 14.95
CA CYS A 213 16.14 -1.17 14.61
C CYS A 213 15.64 -2.20 13.61
N GLN A 214 14.52 -2.82 13.92
CA GLN A 214 13.80 -3.74 13.08
C GLN A 214 12.54 -3.07 12.56
N ASP A 215 12.30 -3.19 11.26
CA ASP A 215 11.09 -2.71 10.61
C ASP A 215 9.84 -3.39 11.19
N ILE A 216 8.78 -2.61 11.42
CA ILE A 216 7.48 -3.15 11.79
C ILE A 216 6.77 -3.56 10.51
N ASP A 217 6.57 -4.87 10.30
CA ASP A 217 5.78 -5.34 9.16
C ASP A 217 4.29 -5.06 9.37
N GLU A 218 3.82 -3.91 8.92
CA GLU A 218 2.44 -3.53 9.12
C GLU A 218 1.47 -4.38 8.29
N CYS A 219 1.92 -4.97 7.18
CA CYS A 219 1.08 -5.83 6.36
C CYS A 219 0.80 -7.19 7.01
N SER A 220 1.69 -7.63 7.91
CA SER A 220 1.49 -8.81 8.75
C SER A 220 0.60 -8.55 9.98
N LEU A 221 0.32 -7.28 10.29
CA LEU A 221 -0.58 -6.91 11.40
C LEU A 221 -2.04 -6.92 10.94
N GLU A 222 -2.89 -7.73 11.57
CA GLU A 222 -4.31 -7.90 11.21
C GLU A 222 -5.13 -6.58 11.20
N GLN A 223 -4.66 -5.55 11.91
CA GLN A 223 -5.32 -4.24 11.98
C GLN A 223 -5.10 -3.34 10.75
N ASN A 224 -4.08 -3.59 9.92
CA ASN A 224 -3.68 -2.69 8.82
C ASN A 224 -4.13 -3.19 7.45
N SER A 225 -5.43 -3.49 7.34
CA SER A 225 -6.04 -3.85 6.05
C SER A 225 -6.14 -2.64 5.12
N CYS A 226 -5.58 -2.75 3.92
CA CYS A 226 -5.67 -1.70 2.90
C CYS A 226 -7.13 -1.40 2.49
N PRO A 227 -7.51 -0.12 2.35
CA PRO A 227 -8.87 0.24 1.97
C PRO A 227 -9.20 -0.28 0.56
N ARG A 228 -10.47 -0.67 0.35
CA ARG A 228 -11.01 -1.15 -0.94
C ARG A 228 -10.33 -2.41 -1.49
N GLY A 229 -9.75 -3.24 -0.62
CA GLY A 229 -9.10 -4.49 -1.04
C GLY A 229 -7.81 -4.26 -1.84
N GLY A 230 -7.13 -3.14 -1.60
CA GLY A 230 -5.79 -2.91 -2.15
C GLY A 230 -4.78 -3.93 -1.63
N LEU A 231 -3.71 -4.11 -2.41
CA LEU A 231 -2.57 -4.93 -2.01
C LEU A 231 -1.72 -4.15 -1.00
N CYS A 232 -1.47 -4.74 0.17
CA CYS A 232 -0.52 -4.19 1.14
C CYS A 232 0.90 -4.56 0.73
N VAL A 233 1.79 -3.56 0.68
CA VAL A 233 3.22 -3.75 0.45
C VAL A 233 3.95 -3.16 1.64
N ASN A 234 4.67 -4.01 2.37
CA ASN A 234 5.50 -3.60 3.50
C ASN A 234 6.78 -2.92 2.99
N LEU A 235 7.13 -1.77 3.53
CA LEU A 235 8.34 -1.00 3.23
C LEU A 235 9.16 -0.83 4.51
N TYR A 236 10.45 -0.60 4.36
CA TYR A 236 11.29 -0.25 5.51
C TYR A 236 10.94 1.17 6.01
N GLY A 237 10.30 1.23 7.18
CA GLY A 237 9.77 2.44 7.82
C GLY A 237 8.29 2.70 7.60
N GLY A 238 7.54 1.73 7.06
CA GLY A 238 6.08 1.83 6.91
C GLY A 238 5.51 0.97 5.79
N PHE A 239 4.22 1.11 5.51
CA PHE A 239 3.58 0.36 4.41
C PHE A 239 2.88 1.26 3.40
N ILE A 240 2.66 0.73 2.20
CA ILE A 240 1.87 1.36 1.17
C ILE A 240 0.77 0.41 0.65
N CYS A 241 -0.39 0.98 0.37
CA CYS A 241 -1.49 0.28 -0.26
C CYS A 241 -1.50 0.58 -1.75
N VAL A 242 -1.23 -0.44 -2.56
CA VAL A 242 -1.20 -0.33 -4.02
C VAL A 242 -2.42 -1.02 -4.63
N GLN A 243 -2.95 -0.41 -5.68
CA GLN A 243 -4.00 -0.99 -6.51
C GLN A 243 -3.53 -0.95 -7.96
N PRO A 244 -2.75 -1.94 -8.41
CA PRO A 244 -2.29 -1.97 -9.79
C PRO A 244 -3.49 -2.07 -10.74
N GLU A 245 -3.50 -1.17 -11.72
CA GLU A 245 -4.51 -1.11 -12.76
C GLU A 245 -3.92 -1.55 -14.09
N CYS A 246 -4.71 -2.29 -14.87
CA CYS A 246 -4.30 -2.64 -16.23
C CYS A 246 -4.24 -1.39 -17.12
N PRO A 247 -3.37 -1.37 -18.14
CA PRO A 247 -3.29 -0.24 -19.06
C PRO A 247 -4.64 0.07 -19.70
N LYS A 248 -4.98 1.36 -19.77
CA LYS A 248 -6.21 1.83 -20.43
C LYS A 248 -6.24 1.36 -21.88
N PRO A 249 -7.42 0.97 -22.40
CA PRO A 249 -7.54 0.49 -23.76
C PRO A 249 -7.08 1.55 -24.77
N LYS A 250 -6.26 1.14 -25.74
CA LYS A 250 -5.72 2.00 -26.80
C LYS A 250 -5.72 1.23 -28.12
N GLN A 251 -6.20 1.84 -29.20
CA GLN A 251 -6.08 1.34 -30.59
C GLN A 251 -6.37 -0.18 -30.72
N ASN A 252 -7.54 -0.58 -30.23
CA ASN A 252 -8.05 -1.97 -30.21
C ASN A 252 -7.32 -2.98 -29.31
N THR A 253 -6.38 -2.53 -28.48
CA THR A 253 -5.78 -3.34 -27.42
C THR A 253 -6.51 -3.08 -26.12
N SER A 254 -6.98 -4.14 -25.46
CA SER A 254 -7.56 -4.08 -24.12
C SER A 254 -6.95 -5.16 -23.23
N TYR A 255 -6.97 -4.91 -21.92
CA TYR A 255 -6.43 -5.81 -20.91
C TYR A 255 -7.50 -6.12 -19.87
N VAL A 256 -7.52 -7.37 -19.42
CA VAL A 256 -8.38 -7.85 -18.34
C VAL A 256 -7.50 -8.20 -17.15
N LYS A 257 -7.95 -7.81 -15.96
CA LYS A 257 -7.29 -8.14 -14.70
C LYS A 257 -7.62 -9.58 -14.33
N THR A 258 -6.65 -10.48 -14.41
CA THR A 258 -6.81 -11.92 -14.09
C THR A 258 -6.50 -12.23 -12.64
N SER A 259 -5.63 -11.44 -12.02
CA SER A 259 -5.37 -11.48 -10.58
C SER A 259 -5.15 -10.07 -10.03
N VAL A 260 -4.97 -9.93 -8.70
CA VAL A 260 -4.67 -8.63 -8.08
C VAL A 260 -3.43 -7.98 -8.71
N GLN A 261 -2.46 -8.76 -9.17
CA GLN A 261 -1.17 -8.30 -9.68
C GLN A 261 -0.91 -8.68 -11.16
N GLN A 262 -1.91 -9.21 -11.88
CA GLN A 262 -1.73 -9.70 -13.25
C GLN A 262 -2.83 -9.20 -14.18
N CYS A 263 -2.40 -8.75 -15.36
CA CYS A 263 -3.24 -8.36 -16.47
C CYS A 263 -2.91 -9.21 -17.69
N GLU A 264 -3.93 -9.63 -18.42
CA GLU A 264 -3.79 -10.36 -19.67
C GLU A 264 -4.50 -9.62 -20.80
N LYS A 265 -3.88 -9.65 -21.98
CA LYS A 265 -4.38 -8.99 -23.18
C LYS A 265 -5.60 -9.74 -23.70
N SER A 266 -6.67 -9.01 -23.96
CA SER A 266 -7.86 -9.59 -24.61
C SER A 266 -7.56 -10.02 -26.05
N PRO A 267 -8.32 -10.98 -26.60
CA PRO A 267 -8.17 -11.41 -27.99
C PRO A 267 -8.19 -10.21 -28.96
N CYS A 268 -7.20 -10.14 -29.84
CA CYS A 268 -7.08 -9.06 -30.81
C CYS A 268 -8.12 -9.23 -31.93
N LEU A 269 -8.74 -8.12 -32.35
CA LEU A 269 -9.54 -8.09 -33.58
C LEU A 269 -8.64 -8.28 -34.81
N MET A 270 -9.15 -8.98 -35.83
CA MET A 270 -8.43 -9.31 -37.06
C MET A 270 -7.81 -8.06 -37.70
N GLY A 271 -6.51 -8.11 -38.01
CA GLY A 271 -5.78 -7.03 -38.68
C GLY A 271 -5.18 -5.95 -37.76
N SER A 272 -5.40 -6.00 -36.44
CA SER A 272 -4.85 -5.00 -35.52
C SER A 272 -3.38 -5.28 -35.16
N LYS A 273 -2.45 -4.82 -36.00
CA LYS A 273 -1.00 -4.96 -35.78
C LYS A 273 -0.55 -4.41 -34.41
N SER A 274 -1.10 -3.27 -33.99
CA SER A 274 -0.89 -2.66 -32.66
C SER A 274 -1.20 -3.60 -31.50
N CYS A 275 -2.24 -4.43 -31.62
CA CYS A 275 -2.65 -5.37 -30.59
C CYS A 275 -1.78 -6.62 -30.62
N LEU A 276 -1.40 -7.10 -31.80
CA LEU A 276 -0.50 -8.25 -31.94
C LEU A 276 0.88 -7.96 -31.32
N GLU A 277 1.42 -6.75 -31.51
CA GLU A 277 2.71 -6.34 -30.95
C GLU A 277 2.66 -5.99 -29.44
N ALA A 278 1.47 -5.77 -28.89
CA ALA A 278 1.28 -5.46 -27.48
C ALA A 278 1.57 -6.69 -26.58
N PRO A 279 2.07 -6.50 -25.35
CA PRO A 279 2.41 -7.60 -24.46
C PRO A 279 1.19 -8.44 -24.12
N HIS A 280 1.36 -9.76 -24.12
CA HIS A 280 0.33 -10.75 -23.80
C HIS A 280 -0.06 -10.71 -22.33
N SER A 281 0.92 -10.60 -21.43
CA SER A 281 0.65 -10.39 -20.00
C SER A 281 1.54 -9.31 -19.40
N ILE A 282 1.02 -8.68 -18.36
CA ILE A 282 1.70 -7.67 -17.55
C ILE A 282 1.52 -8.09 -16.09
N SER A 283 2.62 -8.29 -15.38
CA SER A 283 2.62 -8.61 -13.95
C SER A 283 3.25 -7.47 -13.16
N PHE A 284 2.68 -7.16 -12.00
CA PHE A 284 3.14 -6.09 -11.11
C PHE A 284 3.83 -6.71 -9.90
N HIS A 285 5.03 -6.22 -9.58
CA HIS A 285 5.84 -6.69 -8.47
C HIS A 285 6.35 -5.49 -7.67
N TYR A 286 6.45 -5.65 -6.36
CA TYR A 286 6.86 -4.60 -5.44
C TYR A 286 7.98 -5.10 -4.55
N ILE A 287 9.07 -4.34 -4.44
CA ILE A 287 10.26 -4.72 -3.68
C ILE A 287 10.61 -3.57 -2.74
N ALA A 288 10.75 -3.86 -1.46
CA ALA A 288 11.29 -2.93 -0.49
C ALA A 288 12.76 -3.25 -0.22
N LEU A 289 13.60 -2.21 -0.24
CA LEU A 289 15.04 -2.31 -0.07
C LEU A 289 15.52 -1.32 0.99
N GLN A 290 16.48 -1.73 1.81
CA GLN A 290 17.24 -0.83 2.66
C GLN A 290 18.14 0.08 1.81
N SER A 291 18.42 1.29 2.32
CA SER A 291 19.41 2.17 1.72
C SER A 291 20.78 1.51 1.74
N GLN A 292 21.63 1.83 0.78
CA GLN A 292 23.03 1.42 0.81
C GLN A 292 23.24 -0.11 0.80
N LEU A 293 22.32 -0.87 0.20
CA LEU A 293 22.50 -2.32 0.04
C LEU A 293 23.74 -2.69 -0.79
N PRO A 294 24.58 -3.63 -0.33
CA PRO A 294 25.75 -4.09 -1.07
C PRO A 294 25.37 -4.64 -2.45
N ALA A 295 26.15 -4.29 -3.47
CA ALA A 295 26.04 -4.82 -4.83
C ALA A 295 27.29 -5.66 -5.17
N PRO A 296 27.18 -6.71 -6.00
CA PRO A 296 25.98 -7.14 -6.72
C PRO A 296 25.00 -7.98 -5.87
N ARG A 297 23.69 -7.79 -6.05
CA ARG A 297 22.65 -8.55 -5.33
C ARG A 297 21.46 -8.89 -6.22
N VAL A 298 21.00 -10.15 -6.19
CA VAL A 298 19.78 -10.56 -6.91
C VAL A 298 18.56 -10.00 -6.16
N LEU A 299 17.70 -9.28 -6.86
CA LEU A 299 16.50 -8.65 -6.30
C LEU A 299 15.23 -9.43 -6.62
N PHE A 300 15.15 -9.96 -7.84
CA PHE A 300 13.94 -10.60 -8.35
C PHE A 300 14.29 -11.66 -9.36
N THR A 301 13.67 -12.83 -9.25
CA THR A 301 13.90 -13.94 -10.17
C THR A 301 12.65 -14.14 -11.02
N MET A 302 12.83 -14.06 -12.32
CA MET A 302 11.81 -14.32 -13.33
C MET A 302 12.00 -15.73 -13.88
N SER A 303 10.88 -16.42 -14.10
CA SER A 303 10.88 -17.71 -14.79
C SER A 303 10.01 -17.63 -16.03
N ALA A 304 10.52 -18.21 -17.11
CA ALA A 304 9.74 -18.43 -18.32
C ALA A 304 9.09 -19.84 -18.24
N PRO A 305 7.82 -20.00 -18.65
CA PRO A 305 7.21 -21.32 -18.70
C PRO A 305 7.97 -22.27 -19.64
N ARG A 306 8.09 -23.54 -19.24
CA ARG A 306 8.91 -24.56 -19.93
C ARG A 306 8.40 -24.93 -21.33
N SER A 307 7.18 -24.54 -21.67
CA SER A 307 6.51 -24.82 -22.94
C SER A 307 6.71 -23.75 -24.02
N LEU A 308 7.37 -22.64 -23.70
CA LEU A 308 7.46 -21.43 -24.54
C LEU A 308 8.83 -21.33 -25.22
N GLY A 309 8.86 -21.63 -26.53
CA GLY A 309 9.87 -21.21 -27.51
C GLY A 309 11.34 -21.58 -27.26
N ASP A 310 12.10 -21.83 -28.33
CA ASP A 310 13.53 -22.18 -28.22
C ASP A 310 14.42 -21.00 -27.77
N SER A 311 13.97 -19.74 -27.93
CA SER A 311 14.76 -18.55 -27.58
C SER A 311 13.96 -17.46 -26.87
N GLN A 312 14.45 -17.07 -25.70
CA GLN A 312 13.85 -16.07 -24.81
C GLN A 312 14.85 -14.94 -24.58
N ARG A 313 14.41 -13.69 -24.73
CA ARG A 313 15.25 -12.51 -24.50
C ARG A 313 14.62 -11.60 -23.46
N PHE A 314 15.36 -11.29 -22.42
CA PHE A 314 14.93 -10.34 -21.41
C PHE A 314 15.66 -9.01 -21.59
N SER A 315 14.94 -7.91 -21.50
CA SER A 315 15.52 -6.57 -21.58
C SER A 315 14.76 -5.57 -20.73
N ILE A 316 15.49 -4.64 -20.12
CA ILE A 316 14.89 -3.52 -19.38
C ILE A 316 14.43 -2.48 -20.40
N THR A 317 13.10 -2.26 -20.49
CA THR A 317 12.48 -1.27 -21.39
C THR A 317 12.24 0.06 -20.68
N ARG A 318 12.02 0.04 -19.36
CA ARG A 318 11.91 1.24 -18.50
C ARG A 318 12.85 1.12 -17.31
N GLY A 319 13.53 2.21 -16.94
CA GLY A 319 14.42 2.24 -15.78
C GLY A 319 15.87 1.80 -16.06
N LYS A 320 16.27 1.69 -17.34
CA LYS A 320 17.63 1.35 -17.75
C LYS A 320 18.66 2.36 -17.20
N GLY A 321 19.80 1.85 -16.71
CA GLY A 321 20.90 2.68 -16.21
C GLY A 321 20.80 3.11 -14.74
N ARG A 322 19.75 2.69 -14.01
CA ARG A 322 19.56 2.98 -12.57
C ARG A 322 20.27 1.98 -11.64
N GLY A 323 21.43 1.46 -12.04
CA GLY A 323 22.16 0.45 -11.26
C GLY A 323 21.48 -0.91 -11.20
N LEU A 324 20.64 -1.22 -12.20
CA LEU A 324 19.90 -2.47 -12.31
C LEU A 324 20.19 -3.12 -13.66
N GLU A 325 20.41 -4.42 -13.63
CA GLU A 325 20.77 -5.22 -14.79
C GLU A 325 19.98 -6.53 -14.78
N VAL A 326 19.71 -7.07 -15.97
CA VAL A 326 19.05 -8.38 -16.09
C VAL A 326 20.09 -9.39 -16.53
N ARG A 327 20.22 -10.48 -15.77
CA ARG A 327 21.19 -11.54 -15.99
C ARG A 327 20.49 -12.87 -16.24
N GLN A 328 20.96 -13.63 -17.22
CA GLN A 328 20.50 -15.00 -17.43
C GLN A 328 21.13 -15.92 -16.38
N ALA A 329 20.31 -16.59 -15.57
CA ALA A 329 20.75 -17.50 -14.51
C ALA A 329 20.49 -18.98 -14.85
N GLY A 330 19.84 -19.25 -15.98
CA GLY A 330 19.56 -20.59 -16.51
C GLY A 330 18.77 -20.54 -17.80
N ARG A 331 18.44 -21.70 -18.38
CA ARG A 331 17.73 -21.82 -19.67
C ARG A 331 16.38 -21.08 -19.69
N HIS A 332 15.66 -21.07 -18.56
CA HIS A 332 14.36 -20.42 -18.41
C HIS A 332 14.29 -19.54 -17.16
N ARG A 333 15.44 -19.12 -16.63
CA ARG A 333 15.53 -18.37 -15.37
C ARG A 333 16.39 -17.13 -15.57
N TRP A 334 15.83 -15.99 -15.20
CA TRP A 334 16.46 -14.69 -15.34
C TRP A 334 16.37 -13.94 -14.02
N GLU A 335 17.37 -13.14 -13.73
CA GLU A 335 17.51 -12.42 -12.47
C GLU A 335 17.60 -10.92 -12.75
N LEU A 336 16.79 -10.13 -12.07
CA LEU A 336 17.02 -8.70 -11.94
C LEU A 336 18.03 -8.50 -10.81
N VAL A 337 19.18 -7.95 -11.16
CA VAL A 337 20.34 -7.80 -10.29
C VAL A 337 20.60 -6.32 -10.04
N LEU A 338 20.80 -5.98 -8.78
CA LEU A 338 21.37 -4.73 -8.35
C LEU A 338 22.86 -4.72 -8.71
N SER A 339 23.26 -3.91 -9.70
CA SER A 339 24.66 -3.76 -10.12
C SER A 339 25.38 -2.62 -9.42
N LYS A 340 24.64 -1.64 -8.87
CA LYS A 340 25.18 -0.55 -8.07
C LYS A 340 24.35 -0.34 -6.81
N GLN A 341 25.01 0.06 -5.73
CA GLN A 341 24.37 0.45 -4.48
C GLN A 341 23.37 1.60 -4.73
N LEU A 342 22.17 1.48 -4.17
CA LEU A 342 21.13 2.50 -4.26
C LEU A 342 21.06 3.26 -2.93
N SER A 343 20.94 4.59 -3.00
CA SER A 343 20.68 5.44 -1.84
C SER A 343 19.22 5.86 -1.87
N GLY A 344 18.51 5.68 -0.76
CA GLY A 344 17.15 6.19 -0.59
C GLY A 344 17.10 7.50 0.20
N PRO A 345 15.90 8.07 0.43
CA PRO A 345 14.61 7.53 0.00
C PRO A 345 14.41 7.67 -1.52
N ALA A 346 14.04 6.59 -2.19
CA ALA A 346 13.84 6.60 -3.64
C ALA A 346 12.76 5.60 -4.07
N GLU A 347 12.03 5.95 -5.12
CA GLU A 347 11.07 5.07 -5.79
C GLU A 347 11.51 4.85 -7.25
N ILE A 348 11.70 3.60 -7.64
CA ILE A 348 12.24 3.22 -8.92
C ILE A 348 11.29 2.25 -9.60
N HIS A 349 10.75 2.66 -10.75
CA HIS A 349 9.95 1.79 -11.61
C HIS A 349 10.82 1.19 -12.71
N VAL A 350 10.77 -0.13 -12.85
CA VAL A 350 11.50 -0.89 -13.86
C VAL A 350 10.53 -1.80 -14.58
N ASP A 351 10.48 -1.70 -15.90
CA ASP A 351 9.73 -2.64 -16.72
C ASP A 351 10.74 -3.55 -17.42
N VAL A 352 10.62 -4.85 -17.17
CA VAL A 352 11.41 -5.89 -17.83
C VAL A 352 10.53 -6.58 -18.86
N GLU A 353 10.88 -6.46 -20.12
CA GLU A 353 10.24 -7.17 -21.22
C GLU A 353 10.92 -8.53 -21.43
N MET A 354 10.13 -9.60 -21.37
CA MET A 354 10.47 -10.91 -21.90
C MET A 354 9.88 -11.04 -23.30
N ALA A 355 10.74 -11.04 -24.31
CA ALA A 355 10.37 -11.37 -25.68
C ALA A 355 10.62 -12.85 -25.95
N GLU A 356 9.63 -13.52 -26.54
CA GLU A 356 9.69 -14.92 -26.94
C GLU A 356 9.79 -15.01 -28.47
N THR A 357 10.72 -15.84 -28.94
CA THR A 357 10.86 -16.18 -30.35
C THR A 357 10.56 -17.67 -30.52
N SER A 358 9.42 -18.00 -31.13
CA SER A 358 9.02 -19.38 -31.44
C SER A 358 9.20 -19.67 -32.93
N SER A 359 9.71 -20.86 -33.26
CA SER A 359 9.86 -21.35 -34.64
C SER A 359 8.52 -21.81 -35.25
N GLN A 360 7.47 -21.99 -34.44
CA GLN A 360 6.16 -22.52 -34.85
C GLN A 360 4.96 -21.61 -34.47
N GLY A 361 5.20 -20.39 -33.98
CA GLY A 361 4.13 -19.52 -33.46
C GLY A 361 4.41 -18.02 -33.59
N LEU A 362 3.42 -17.21 -33.17
CA LEU A 362 3.55 -15.74 -33.10
C LEU A 362 4.47 -15.36 -31.93
N PRO A 363 5.40 -14.41 -32.10
CA PRO A 363 6.26 -13.95 -31.01
C PRO A 363 5.44 -13.35 -29.87
N GLY A 364 5.64 -13.86 -28.66
CA GLY A 364 5.00 -13.40 -27.44
C GLY A 364 5.84 -12.33 -26.74
N LYS A 365 5.18 -11.41 -26.04
CA LYS A 365 5.84 -10.43 -25.15
C LYS A 365 5.18 -10.44 -23.79
N HIS A 366 5.96 -10.43 -22.73
CA HIS A 366 5.48 -10.34 -21.36
C HIS A 366 6.23 -9.23 -20.63
N ILE A 367 5.52 -8.47 -19.80
CA ILE A 367 6.12 -7.38 -19.01
C ILE A 367 6.05 -7.73 -17.53
N PHE A 368 7.20 -7.62 -16.87
CA PHE A 368 7.32 -7.61 -15.42
C PHE A 368 7.56 -6.15 -15.00
N SER A 369 6.52 -5.51 -14.48
CA SER A 369 6.59 -4.15 -13.94
C SER A 369 6.95 -4.22 -12.47
N VAL A 370 8.19 -3.90 -12.16
CA VAL A 370 8.77 -3.98 -10.82
C VAL A 370 8.91 -2.57 -10.26
N THR A 371 8.26 -2.29 -9.14
CA THR A 371 8.45 -1.05 -8.38
C THR A 371 9.31 -1.32 -7.17
N ILE A 372 10.44 -0.64 -7.08
CA ILE A 372 11.43 -0.78 -6.02
C ILE A 372 11.38 0.47 -5.15
N TYR A 373 11.09 0.28 -3.86
CA TYR A 373 11.14 1.32 -2.85
C TYR A 373 12.43 1.18 -2.05
N VAL A 374 13.26 2.20 -2.06
CA VAL A 374 14.51 2.26 -1.30
C VAL A 374 14.26 3.15 -0.08
N SER A 375 14.50 2.61 1.10
CA SER A 375 14.28 3.29 2.36
C SER A 375 15.29 4.40 2.62
N LYS A 376 14.99 5.29 3.56
CA LYS A 376 15.90 6.35 3.99
C LYS A 376 17.13 5.81 4.73
N TYR A 377 16.97 4.70 5.45
CA TYR A 377 17.96 4.17 6.38
C TYR A 377 18.63 2.89 5.87
N PRO A 378 19.89 2.62 6.22
CA PRO A 378 20.60 1.44 5.73
C PRO A 378 20.32 0.15 6.53
N PHE A 379 19.38 0.19 7.47
CA PHE A 379 19.07 -0.89 8.42
C PHE A 379 17.60 -1.30 8.37
#